data_AF-A0A1G3PT67-F1
#
_entry.id   AF-A0A1G3PT67-F1
#
_cell.length_a   1.000
_cell.length_b   1.000
_cell.length_c   1.000
_cell.angle_alpha   90.00
_cell.angle_beta   90.00
_cell.angle_gamma   90.00
#
_symmetry.space_group_name_H-M   'P 1'
#
loop_
_entity.id
_entity.type
_entity.pdbx_description
1 polymer ?
#
loop_
_entity_poly.entity_id
_entity_poly.type
_entity_poly.pdbx_seq_one_letter_code
_entity_poly.pdbx_strand_id
1 'polypeptide(L)'
;MEFSYLYILAVVAIGVILYLAIANILKDKTNLLEKANRMIETGDFDGATEVYNQLILKNEFNPIYHAMLAYVFFRTENYQRAVVEYEIALKNEKDLPLKEVYNVNKYSGISYFHLKNYPKAFLSLYNSFMTNPQDAEVCYNIGMIYASQRKFEKALDFMSRAVGQEPMNYEAHFYTGLVATEANRRDIAIREFSIAKKISQIPQLDLYIAALFKENKDFMNAIRHLKNATRGTLTFEEKTKSFILMGECYKGLGLIEDAVTALELARQETDTVDDPKAMEYKKNILYNLGMAYVKDGKPEKGVSTWNDLKQFDFFYKDVKELTSGQLSDDVMARLTERWMLMPGLTTRDVIPTRDIVSKKFFDIDTLEKTVTRNVGEMKADPNATSSRIEQFKQLNIKRFREVSREILKFMGFTIQKEITLKYDSDFTDGKASGFVARKNSLDYLVIIKRHNDDVSGFVLLNALGTAKSMNIVNTVVMITSRFKEDALTIAQKNKNLTIIDRRGLIKALNVALQ
;
A
#
# COMPACT_ATOMS: atom_id res chain seq x y z
N MET A 1 41.32 -63.19 -9.51
CA MET A 1 40.97 -62.32 -8.36
C MET A 1 41.66 -60.97 -8.39
N GLU A 2 42.88 -60.85 -8.93
CA GLU A 2 43.58 -59.54 -8.99
C GLU A 2 42.98 -58.55 -10.01
N PHE A 3 42.57 -59.04 -11.20
CA PHE A 3 41.94 -58.19 -12.22
C PHE A 3 40.63 -57.51 -11.77
N SER A 4 39.86 -58.20 -10.92
CA SER A 4 38.63 -57.64 -10.33
C SER A 4 38.93 -56.52 -9.32
N TYR A 5 40.06 -56.58 -8.62
CA TYR A 5 40.43 -55.57 -7.62
C TYR A 5 40.92 -54.27 -8.29
N LEU A 6 41.73 -54.41 -9.35
CA LEU A 6 42.18 -53.26 -10.15
C LEU A 6 41.02 -52.52 -10.82
N TYR A 7 40.02 -53.26 -11.30
CA TYR A 7 38.82 -52.69 -11.90
C TYR A 7 37.98 -51.88 -10.90
N ILE A 8 37.77 -52.43 -9.69
CA ILE A 8 37.04 -51.72 -8.62
C ILE A 8 37.77 -50.44 -8.22
N LEU A 9 39.10 -50.49 -8.05
CA LEU A 9 39.92 -49.32 -7.77
C LEU A 9 39.82 -48.24 -8.86
N ALA A 10 39.83 -48.64 -10.14
CA ALA A 10 39.68 -47.72 -11.26
C ALA A 10 38.31 -47.02 -11.27
N VAL A 11 37.22 -47.76 -11.01
CA VAL A 11 35.86 -47.18 -10.95
C VAL A 11 35.71 -46.21 -9.78
N VAL A 12 36.26 -46.55 -8.61
CA VAL A 12 36.25 -45.64 -7.44
C VAL A 12 37.07 -44.39 -7.71
N ALA A 13 38.26 -44.52 -8.31
CA ALA A 13 39.10 -43.38 -8.66
C ALA A 13 38.41 -42.43 -9.66
N ILE A 14 37.75 -42.97 -10.69
CA ILE A 14 36.95 -42.17 -11.63
C ILE A 14 35.79 -41.48 -10.91
N GLY A 15 35.08 -42.18 -10.02
CA GLY A 15 34.00 -41.60 -9.21
C GLY A 15 34.47 -40.44 -8.33
N VAL A 16 35.65 -40.56 -7.71
CA VAL A 16 36.25 -39.50 -6.89
C VAL A 16 36.68 -38.31 -7.75
N ILE A 17 37.29 -38.54 -8.92
CA ILE A 17 37.67 -37.46 -9.84
C ILE A 17 36.42 -36.71 -10.34
N LEU A 18 35.36 -37.43 -10.72
CA LEU A 18 34.09 -36.83 -11.11
C LEU A 18 33.45 -36.05 -9.97
N TYR A 19 33.44 -36.59 -8.76
CA TYR A 19 32.94 -35.91 -7.57
C TYR A 19 33.72 -34.61 -7.30
N LEU A 20 35.05 -34.65 -7.35
CA LEU A 20 35.90 -33.47 -7.15
C LEU A 20 35.71 -32.43 -8.25
N ALA A 21 35.55 -32.85 -9.51
CA ALA A 21 35.28 -31.94 -10.62
C ALA A 21 33.90 -31.27 -10.48
N ILE A 22 32.86 -32.03 -10.15
CA ILE A 22 31.51 -31.50 -9.90
C ILE A 22 31.52 -30.56 -8.69
N ALA A 23 32.19 -30.94 -7.59
CA ALA A 23 32.31 -30.12 -6.39
C ALA A 23 33.04 -28.80 -6.68
N ASN A 24 34.08 -28.80 -7.53
CA ASN A 24 34.81 -27.59 -7.90
C ASN A 24 33.97 -26.66 -8.80
N ILE A 25 33.23 -27.22 -9.76
CA ILE A 25 32.30 -26.45 -10.62
C ILE A 25 31.16 -25.84 -9.79
N LEU A 26 30.61 -26.57 -8.83
CA LEU A 26 29.57 -26.07 -7.94
C LEU A 26 30.12 -24.96 -7.02
N LYS A 27 31.33 -25.14 -6.48
CA LYS A 27 32.00 -24.16 -5.61
C LYS A 27 32.29 -22.83 -6.31
N ASP A 28 32.76 -22.88 -7.56
CA ASP A 28 33.05 -21.69 -8.37
C ASP A 28 31.77 -20.91 -8.76
N LYS A 29 30.66 -21.63 -9.04
CA LYS A 29 29.33 -21.03 -9.27
C LYS A 29 28.77 -20.32 -8.04
N THR A 30 28.81 -20.96 -6.87
CA THR A 30 28.37 -20.33 -5.60
C THR A 30 29.21 -19.10 -5.28
N ASN A 31 30.51 -19.12 -5.58
CA ASN A 31 31.41 -17.99 -5.33
C ASN A 31 31.08 -16.77 -6.22
N LEU A 32 30.78 -16.98 -7.51
CA LEU A 32 30.40 -15.89 -8.41
C LEU A 32 29.03 -15.29 -8.09
N LEU A 33 28.03 -16.12 -7.75
CA LEU A 33 26.72 -15.64 -7.35
C LEU A 33 26.78 -14.85 -6.04
N GLU A 34 27.50 -15.36 -5.04
CA GLU A 34 27.72 -14.63 -3.78
C GLU A 34 28.48 -13.32 -4.00
N LYS A 35 29.48 -13.31 -4.90
CA LYS A 35 30.21 -12.09 -5.27
C LYS A 35 29.27 -11.05 -5.88
N ALA A 36 28.42 -11.44 -6.83
CA ALA A 36 27.46 -10.54 -7.46
C ALA A 36 26.44 -9.99 -6.46
N ASN A 37 25.93 -10.84 -5.56
CA ASN A 37 25.01 -10.42 -4.50
C ASN A 37 25.68 -9.41 -3.54
N ARG A 38 26.95 -9.63 -3.17
CA ARG A 38 27.70 -8.66 -2.35
C ARG A 38 27.91 -7.33 -3.08
N MET A 39 28.14 -7.37 -4.40
CA MET A 39 28.27 -6.15 -5.21
C MET A 39 26.98 -5.31 -5.18
N ILE A 40 25.80 -5.95 -5.24
CA ILE A 40 24.51 -5.28 -5.03
C ILE A 40 24.44 -4.62 -3.64
N GLU A 41 24.86 -5.34 -2.60
CA GLU A 41 24.86 -4.83 -1.22
C GLU A 41 25.81 -3.63 -1.06
N THR A 42 26.96 -3.64 -1.75
CA THR A 42 27.93 -2.54 -1.74
C THR A 42 27.59 -1.41 -2.72
N GLY A 43 26.53 -1.56 -3.53
CA GLY A 43 26.11 -0.59 -4.54
C GLY A 43 26.94 -0.59 -5.84
N ASP A 44 27.79 -1.59 -6.05
CA ASP A 44 28.53 -1.80 -7.31
C ASP A 44 27.62 -2.49 -8.34
N PHE A 45 26.68 -1.72 -8.89
CA PHE A 45 25.69 -2.23 -9.84
C PHE A 45 26.29 -2.60 -11.20
N ASP A 46 27.33 -1.88 -11.64
CA ASP A 46 28.02 -2.17 -12.90
C ASP A 46 28.79 -3.50 -12.81
N GLY A 47 29.53 -3.71 -11.71
CA GLY A 47 30.21 -4.98 -11.43
C GLY A 47 29.23 -6.14 -11.28
N ALA A 48 28.12 -5.93 -10.56
CA ALA A 48 27.07 -6.94 -10.43
C ALA A 48 26.48 -7.32 -11.79
N THR A 49 26.17 -6.34 -12.64
CA THR A 49 25.63 -6.54 -14.00
C THR A 49 26.56 -7.42 -14.83
N GLU A 50 27.86 -7.10 -14.84
CA GLU A 50 28.86 -7.88 -15.58
C GLU A 50 28.93 -9.33 -15.10
N VAL A 51 28.93 -9.56 -13.79
CA VAL A 51 28.97 -10.91 -13.23
C VAL A 51 27.68 -11.69 -13.56
N TYR A 52 26.49 -11.08 -13.48
CA TYR A 52 25.25 -11.75 -13.87
C TYR A 52 25.20 -12.07 -15.37
N ASN A 53 25.68 -11.17 -16.23
CA ASN A 53 25.80 -11.47 -17.66
C ASN A 53 26.70 -12.69 -17.91
N GLN A 54 27.83 -12.79 -17.20
CA GLN A 54 28.70 -13.97 -17.28
C GLN A 54 28.02 -15.25 -16.76
N LEU A 55 27.20 -15.15 -15.71
CA LEU A 55 26.42 -16.28 -15.19
C LEU A 55 25.32 -16.73 -16.16
N ILE A 56 24.64 -15.78 -16.83
CA ILE A 56 23.62 -16.03 -17.85
C ILE A 56 24.25 -16.68 -19.08
N LEU A 57 25.42 -16.23 -19.55
CA LEU A 57 26.13 -16.89 -20.66
C LEU A 57 26.44 -18.37 -20.38
N LYS A 58 26.65 -18.75 -19.11
CA LYS A 58 26.90 -20.14 -18.70
C LYS A 58 25.62 -20.95 -18.52
N ASN A 59 24.50 -20.30 -18.19
CA ASN A 59 23.19 -20.93 -18.04
C ASN A 59 22.08 -19.92 -18.36
N GLU A 60 21.74 -19.85 -19.65
CA GLU A 60 20.83 -18.85 -20.23
C GLU A 60 19.41 -18.93 -19.68
N PHE A 61 19.00 -20.08 -19.13
CA PHE A 61 17.62 -20.27 -18.70
C PHE A 61 17.44 -20.23 -17.18
N ASN A 62 18.50 -19.93 -16.41
CA ASN A 62 18.38 -19.89 -14.95
C ASN A 62 17.60 -18.64 -14.50
N PRO A 63 16.37 -18.80 -13.97
CA PRO A 63 15.52 -17.66 -13.67
C PRO A 63 16.05 -16.82 -12.50
N ILE A 64 16.90 -17.37 -11.62
CA ILE A 64 17.50 -16.62 -10.51
C ILE A 64 18.45 -15.55 -11.04
N TYR A 65 19.24 -15.86 -12.07
CA TYR A 65 20.20 -14.89 -12.63
C TYR A 65 19.48 -13.74 -13.32
N HIS A 66 18.43 -14.04 -14.09
CA HIS A 66 17.56 -13.03 -14.68
C HIS A 66 16.84 -12.20 -13.62
N ALA A 67 16.31 -12.82 -12.56
CA ALA A 67 15.68 -12.10 -11.46
C ALA A 67 16.63 -11.13 -10.76
N MET A 68 17.88 -11.54 -10.51
CA MET A 68 18.87 -10.68 -9.85
C MET A 68 19.38 -9.57 -10.77
N LEU A 69 19.63 -9.86 -12.06
CA LEU A 69 19.98 -8.84 -13.04
C LEU A 69 18.86 -7.81 -13.21
N ALA A 70 17.60 -8.28 -13.27
CA ALA A 70 16.43 -7.40 -13.27
C ALA A 70 16.38 -6.51 -12.03
N TYR A 71 16.73 -7.05 -10.86
CA TYR A 71 16.82 -6.28 -9.63
C TYR A 71 17.91 -5.20 -9.69
N VAL A 72 19.07 -5.50 -10.27
CA VAL A 72 20.12 -4.49 -10.53
C VAL A 72 19.59 -3.38 -11.44
N PHE A 73 18.90 -3.72 -12.52
CA PHE A 73 18.27 -2.72 -13.40
C PHE A 73 17.18 -1.91 -12.71
N PHE A 74 16.37 -2.54 -11.84
CA PHE A 74 15.39 -1.84 -11.03
C PHE A 74 16.04 -0.83 -10.07
N ARG A 75 17.12 -1.23 -9.39
CA ARG A 75 17.86 -0.38 -8.44
C ARG A 75 18.58 0.80 -9.11
N THR A 76 18.87 0.68 -10.40
CA THR A 76 19.43 1.74 -11.25
C THR A 76 18.35 2.50 -12.05
N GLU A 77 17.08 2.31 -11.70
CA GLU A 77 15.90 2.93 -12.32
C GLU A 77 15.74 2.64 -13.83
N ASN A 78 16.46 1.64 -14.35
CA ASN A 78 16.32 1.17 -15.72
C ASN A 78 15.14 0.19 -15.84
N TYR A 79 13.94 0.72 -15.60
CA TYR A 79 12.72 -0.08 -15.54
C TYR A 79 12.43 -0.84 -16.83
N GLN A 80 12.80 -0.29 -17.99
CA GLN A 80 12.63 -0.95 -19.29
C GLN A 80 13.41 -2.25 -19.38
N ARG A 81 14.68 -2.27 -18.93
CA ARG A 81 15.47 -3.51 -18.90
C ARG A 81 15.02 -4.43 -17.77
N ALA A 82 14.68 -3.88 -16.61
CA ALA A 82 14.22 -4.65 -15.47
C ALA A 82 13.01 -5.53 -15.83
N VAL A 83 11.98 -4.97 -16.49
CA VAL A 83 10.78 -5.74 -16.84
C VAL A 83 11.05 -6.87 -17.83
N VAL A 84 11.98 -6.69 -18.77
CA VAL A 84 12.35 -7.74 -19.73
C VAL A 84 12.98 -8.92 -18.99
N GLU A 85 13.94 -8.65 -18.11
CA GLU A 85 14.63 -9.68 -17.35
C GLU A 85 13.69 -10.38 -16.33
N TYR A 86 12.78 -9.63 -15.70
CA TYR A 86 11.74 -10.22 -14.84
C TYR A 86 10.76 -11.11 -15.63
N GLU A 87 10.37 -10.74 -16.86
CA GLU A 87 9.53 -11.58 -17.72
C GLU A 87 10.23 -12.90 -18.06
N ILE A 88 11.55 -12.87 -18.33
CA ILE A 88 12.35 -14.08 -18.56
C ILE A 88 12.37 -14.95 -17.30
N ALA A 89 12.61 -14.37 -16.13
CA ALA A 89 12.61 -15.09 -14.87
C ALA A 89 11.26 -15.78 -14.57
N LEU A 90 10.14 -15.08 -14.78
CA LEU A 90 8.79 -15.63 -14.58
C LEU A 90 8.40 -16.68 -15.61
N LYS A 91 8.99 -16.70 -16.81
CA LYS A 91 8.75 -17.78 -17.79
C LYS A 91 9.15 -19.15 -17.25
N ASN A 92 10.19 -19.20 -16.41
CA ASN A 92 10.67 -20.39 -15.72
C ASN A 92 10.36 -20.35 -14.21
N GLU A 93 9.23 -19.78 -13.81
CA GLU A 93 8.82 -19.58 -12.40
C GLU A 93 8.92 -20.84 -11.53
N LYS A 94 8.68 -22.03 -12.10
CA LYS A 94 8.73 -23.31 -11.35
C LYS A 94 10.09 -23.60 -10.73
N ASP A 95 11.16 -23.02 -11.28
CA ASP A 95 12.53 -23.20 -10.81
C ASP A 95 12.96 -22.07 -9.85
N LEU A 96 12.09 -21.08 -9.59
CA LEU A 96 12.33 -20.02 -8.61
C LEU A 96 11.84 -20.44 -7.21
N PRO A 97 12.63 -20.17 -6.15
CA PRO A 97 12.13 -20.22 -4.78
C PRO A 97 10.94 -19.26 -4.61
N LEU A 98 9.95 -19.63 -3.78
CA LEU A 98 8.74 -18.82 -3.57
C LEU A 98 9.04 -17.38 -3.11
N LYS A 99 10.08 -17.21 -2.28
CA LYS A 99 10.57 -15.89 -1.87
C LYS A 99 11.02 -15.05 -3.07
N GLU A 100 11.64 -15.68 -4.05
CA GLU A 100 12.10 -15.01 -5.27
C GLU A 100 10.95 -14.73 -6.24
N VAL A 101 10.00 -15.64 -6.37
CA VAL A 101 8.74 -15.40 -7.11
C VAL A 101 8.02 -14.17 -6.55
N TYR A 102 7.96 -14.04 -5.23
CA TYR A 102 7.43 -12.87 -4.54
C TYR A 102 8.19 -11.58 -4.91
N ASN A 103 9.52 -11.58 -4.76
CA ASN A 103 10.36 -10.41 -5.06
C ASN A 103 10.25 -9.99 -6.53
N VAL A 104 10.31 -10.96 -7.44
CA VAL A 104 10.18 -10.72 -8.88
C VAL A 104 8.84 -10.08 -9.20
N ASN A 105 7.73 -10.63 -8.67
CA ASN A 105 6.40 -10.04 -8.87
C ASN A 105 6.30 -8.63 -8.26
N LYS A 106 6.86 -8.39 -7.07
CA LYS A 106 6.90 -7.08 -6.42
C LYS A 106 7.63 -6.06 -7.28
N TYR A 107 8.91 -6.28 -7.58
CA TYR A 107 9.76 -5.31 -8.27
C TYR A 107 9.43 -5.18 -9.76
N SER A 108 8.97 -6.25 -10.42
CA SER A 108 8.41 -6.16 -11.78
C SER A 108 7.16 -5.29 -11.79
N GLY A 109 6.28 -5.47 -10.81
CA GLY A 109 5.08 -4.67 -10.63
C GLY A 109 5.37 -3.17 -10.45
N ILE A 110 6.32 -2.83 -9.58
CA ILE A 110 6.79 -1.45 -9.39
C ILE A 110 7.43 -0.91 -10.68
N SER A 111 8.26 -1.70 -11.36
CA SER A 111 8.87 -1.30 -12.63
C SER A 111 7.82 -0.96 -13.69
N TYR A 112 6.80 -1.81 -13.87
CA TYR A 112 5.70 -1.51 -14.79
C TYR A 112 4.89 -0.28 -14.36
N PHE A 113 4.77 -0.01 -13.06
CA PHE A 113 4.10 1.18 -12.56
C PHE A 113 4.83 2.46 -13.02
N HIS A 114 6.16 2.52 -12.89
CA HIS A 114 6.97 3.63 -13.40
C HIS A 114 6.89 3.77 -14.92
N LEU A 115 6.78 2.65 -15.64
CA LEU A 115 6.54 2.64 -17.09
C LEU A 115 5.09 2.99 -17.48
N LYS A 116 4.22 3.31 -16.52
CA LYS A 116 2.78 3.60 -16.69
C LYS A 116 2.01 2.45 -17.35
N ASN A 117 2.54 1.23 -17.30
CA ASN A 117 1.85 0.02 -17.73
C ASN A 117 1.05 -0.57 -16.55
N TYR A 118 0.02 0.17 -16.15
CA TYR A 118 -0.80 -0.16 -14.98
C TYR A 118 -1.45 -1.56 -15.01
N PRO A 119 -1.89 -2.12 -16.16
CA PRO A 119 -2.40 -3.50 -16.20
C PRO A 119 -1.38 -4.54 -15.77
N LYS A 120 -0.16 -4.51 -16.34
CA LYS A 120 0.91 -5.45 -15.97
C LYS A 120 1.44 -5.19 -14.55
N ALA A 121 1.51 -3.92 -14.15
CA ALA A 121 1.86 -3.52 -12.80
C ALA A 121 0.89 -4.14 -11.79
N PHE A 122 -0.41 -3.99 -12.03
CA PHE A 122 -1.45 -4.53 -11.16
C PHE A 122 -1.35 -6.05 -11.03
N LEU A 123 -1.25 -6.78 -12.14
CA LEU A 123 -1.14 -8.24 -12.11
C LEU A 123 0.05 -8.71 -11.27
N SER A 124 1.23 -8.12 -11.50
CA SER A 124 2.47 -8.52 -10.81
C SER A 124 2.41 -8.15 -9.32
N LEU A 125 1.99 -6.92 -8.99
CA LEU A 125 1.83 -6.50 -7.59
C LEU A 125 0.77 -7.34 -6.87
N TYR A 126 -0.34 -7.66 -7.53
CA TYR A 126 -1.40 -8.46 -6.93
C TYR A 126 -0.96 -9.93 -6.72
N ASN A 127 -0.13 -10.50 -7.59
CA ASN A 127 0.51 -11.80 -7.34
C ASN A 127 1.43 -11.77 -6.10
N SER A 128 2.25 -10.73 -5.98
CA SER A 128 3.09 -10.49 -4.80
C SER A 128 2.24 -10.37 -3.53
N PHE A 129 1.18 -9.58 -3.60
CA PHE A 129 0.21 -9.37 -2.53
C PHE A 129 -0.46 -10.67 -2.04
N MET A 130 -0.79 -11.59 -2.95
CA MET A 130 -1.38 -12.88 -2.59
C MET A 130 -0.42 -13.78 -1.80
N THR A 131 0.89 -13.53 -1.87
CA THR A 131 1.93 -14.24 -1.12
C THR A 131 2.22 -13.54 0.21
N ASN A 132 2.41 -12.21 0.21
CA ASN A 132 2.57 -11.41 1.42
C ASN A 132 1.57 -10.24 1.46
N PRO A 133 0.41 -10.43 2.11
CA PRO A 133 -0.60 -9.38 2.22
C PRO A 133 -0.24 -8.22 3.16
N GLN A 134 0.91 -8.27 3.85
CA GLN A 134 1.34 -7.26 4.83
C GLN A 134 2.50 -6.39 4.32
N ASP A 135 2.95 -6.57 3.07
CA ASP A 135 3.95 -5.66 2.51
C ASP A 135 3.32 -4.30 2.22
N ALA A 136 3.80 -3.27 2.93
CA ALA A 136 3.28 -1.93 2.87
C ALA A 136 3.46 -1.30 1.49
N GLU A 137 4.63 -1.47 0.88
CA GLU A 137 4.97 -0.95 -0.44
C GLU A 137 4.12 -1.60 -1.54
N VAL A 138 3.86 -2.90 -1.45
CA VAL A 138 2.96 -3.59 -2.38
C VAL A 138 1.53 -3.07 -2.23
N CYS A 139 1.03 -2.94 -0.99
CA CYS A 139 -0.31 -2.40 -0.74
C CYS A 139 -0.44 -0.95 -1.23
N TYR A 140 0.56 -0.12 -0.97
CA TYR A 140 0.63 1.26 -1.43
C TYR A 140 0.54 1.36 -2.96
N ASN A 141 1.37 0.60 -3.69
CA ASN A 141 1.37 0.63 -5.15
C ASN A 141 0.06 0.10 -5.75
N ILE A 142 -0.54 -0.94 -5.17
CA ILE A 142 -1.88 -1.42 -5.59
C ILE A 142 -2.93 -0.32 -5.35
N GLY A 143 -2.89 0.34 -4.19
CA GLY A 143 -3.76 1.47 -3.85
C GLY A 143 -3.65 2.60 -4.88
N MET A 144 -2.43 2.97 -5.28
CA MET A 144 -2.18 3.98 -6.31
C MET A 144 -2.76 3.57 -7.66
N ILE A 145 -2.66 2.30 -8.04
CA ILE A 145 -3.26 1.81 -9.29
C ILE A 145 -4.79 1.89 -9.24
N TYR A 146 -5.44 1.49 -8.14
CA TYR A 146 -6.89 1.65 -8.00
C TYR A 146 -7.31 3.13 -8.03
N ALA A 147 -6.53 4.01 -7.38
CA ALA A 147 -6.77 5.46 -7.43
C ALA A 147 -6.67 6.00 -8.86
N SER A 148 -5.69 5.53 -9.64
CA SER A 148 -5.55 5.86 -11.05
C SER A 148 -6.77 5.51 -11.90
N GLN A 149 -7.52 4.48 -11.49
CA GLN A 149 -8.74 4.00 -12.12
C GLN A 149 -10.01 4.57 -11.47
N ARG A 150 -9.89 5.60 -10.63
CA ARG A 150 -10.99 6.22 -9.84
C ARG A 150 -11.74 5.25 -8.94
N LYS A 151 -11.15 4.10 -8.59
CA LYS A 151 -11.71 3.12 -7.65
C LYS A 151 -11.30 3.48 -6.22
N PHE A 152 -11.73 4.67 -5.78
CA PHE A 152 -11.17 5.31 -4.58
C PHE A 152 -11.41 4.53 -3.29
N GLU A 153 -12.56 3.89 -3.10
CA GLU A 153 -12.81 3.10 -1.88
C GLU A 153 -11.88 1.88 -1.78
N LYS A 154 -11.64 1.16 -2.89
CA LYS A 154 -10.64 0.08 -2.93
C LYS A 154 -9.23 0.63 -2.72
N ALA A 155 -8.91 1.78 -3.31
CA ALA A 155 -7.62 2.43 -3.11
C ALA A 155 -7.40 2.76 -1.63
N LEU A 156 -8.40 3.31 -0.93
CA LEU A 156 -8.33 3.62 0.49
C LEU A 156 -8.18 2.37 1.37
N ASP A 157 -8.80 1.24 1.01
CA ASP A 157 -8.60 -0.03 1.72
C ASP A 157 -7.14 -0.46 1.67
N PHE A 158 -6.53 -0.53 0.48
CA PHE A 158 -5.12 -0.88 0.33
C PHE A 158 -4.18 0.15 0.98
N MET A 159 -4.48 1.44 0.85
CA MET A 159 -3.72 2.51 1.51
C MET A 159 -3.77 2.40 3.03
N SER A 160 -4.93 2.09 3.62
CA SER A 160 -5.09 1.90 5.07
C SER A 160 -4.18 0.78 5.60
N ARG A 161 -3.98 -0.26 4.80
CA ARG A 161 -3.10 -1.37 5.13
C ARG A 161 -1.64 -0.94 5.03
N ALA A 162 -1.27 -0.20 4.00
CA ALA A 162 0.09 0.34 3.87
C ALA A 162 0.48 1.22 5.06
N VAL A 163 -0.34 2.23 5.40
CA VAL A 163 -0.07 3.11 6.56
C VAL A 163 -0.15 2.38 7.90
N GLY A 164 -0.93 1.31 7.98
CA GLY A 164 -0.98 0.47 9.18
C GLY A 164 0.28 -0.35 9.42
N GLN A 165 0.98 -0.74 8.35
CA GLN A 165 2.25 -1.50 8.43
C GLN A 165 3.46 -0.58 8.57
N GLU A 166 3.43 0.60 7.94
CA GLU A 166 4.47 1.63 8.06
C GLU A 166 3.89 2.98 8.52
N PRO A 167 3.59 3.15 9.83
CA PRO A 167 2.96 4.37 10.34
C PRO A 167 3.80 5.65 10.28
N MET A 168 5.09 5.53 9.94
CA MET A 168 6.03 6.65 9.81
C MET A 168 6.35 6.96 8.34
N ASN A 169 5.70 6.29 7.39
CA ASN A 169 5.90 6.52 5.97
C ASN A 169 5.15 7.78 5.52
N TYR A 170 5.89 8.87 5.32
CA TYR A 170 5.35 10.15 4.85
C TYR A 170 4.56 10.02 3.55
N GLU A 171 5.12 9.34 2.55
CA GLU A 171 4.52 9.23 1.22
C GLU A 171 3.19 8.47 1.29
N ALA A 172 3.14 7.37 2.05
CA ALA A 172 1.91 6.61 2.23
C ALA A 172 0.79 7.48 2.81
N HIS A 173 1.06 8.28 3.85
CA HIS A 173 0.08 9.22 4.42
C HIS A 173 -0.28 10.34 3.44
N PHE A 174 0.70 10.91 2.74
CA PHE A 174 0.49 11.98 1.76
C PHE A 174 -0.45 11.54 0.63
N TYR A 175 -0.15 10.41 -0.02
CA TYR A 175 -0.96 9.88 -1.10
C TYR A 175 -2.32 9.37 -0.61
N THR A 176 -2.42 8.84 0.61
CA THR A 176 -3.73 8.53 1.20
C THR A 176 -4.59 9.78 1.34
N GLY A 177 -3.99 10.92 1.74
CA GLY A 177 -4.65 12.22 1.79
C GLY A 177 -5.15 12.71 0.42
N LEU A 178 -4.34 12.53 -0.63
CA LEU A 178 -4.74 12.84 -2.02
C LEU A 178 -5.89 11.95 -2.49
N VAL A 179 -5.81 10.63 -2.28
CA VAL A 179 -6.85 9.68 -2.67
C VAL A 179 -8.15 9.97 -1.91
N ALA A 180 -8.06 10.24 -0.61
CA ALA A 180 -9.22 10.60 0.21
C ALA A 180 -9.88 11.91 -0.24
N THR A 181 -9.08 12.88 -0.71
CA THR A 181 -9.59 14.13 -1.29
C THR A 181 -10.43 13.86 -2.54
N GLU A 182 -9.95 13.03 -3.47
CA GLU A 182 -10.72 12.63 -4.66
C GLU A 182 -11.93 11.75 -4.32
N ALA A 183 -11.83 10.94 -3.26
CA ALA A 183 -12.94 10.16 -2.72
C ALA A 183 -14.01 11.02 -2.02
N ASN A 184 -13.78 12.34 -1.88
CA ASN A 184 -14.60 13.25 -1.07
C ASN A 184 -14.71 12.81 0.42
N ARG A 185 -13.70 12.09 0.92
CA ARG A 185 -13.55 11.65 2.31
C ARG A 185 -12.68 12.64 3.08
N ARG A 186 -13.23 13.84 3.28
CA ARG A 186 -12.48 15.01 3.80
C ARG A 186 -11.92 14.79 5.20
N ASP A 187 -12.65 14.07 6.05
CA ASP A 187 -12.23 13.66 7.39
C ASP A 187 -10.95 12.82 7.36
N ILE A 188 -10.88 11.86 6.43
CA ILE A 188 -9.71 11.04 6.18
C ILE A 188 -8.58 11.92 5.63
N ALA A 189 -8.86 12.73 4.60
CA ALA A 189 -7.85 13.58 3.98
C ALA A 189 -7.16 14.52 4.98
N ILE A 190 -7.93 15.23 5.81
CA ILE A 190 -7.40 16.12 6.86
C ILE A 190 -6.53 15.34 7.84
N ARG A 191 -6.98 14.16 8.28
CA ARG A 191 -6.22 13.33 9.23
C ARG A 191 -4.89 12.86 8.63
N GLU A 192 -4.91 12.29 7.43
CA GLU A 192 -3.70 11.74 6.80
C GLU A 192 -2.70 12.84 6.44
N PHE A 193 -3.16 13.98 5.90
CA PHE A 193 -2.27 15.13 5.69
C PHE A 193 -1.71 15.69 7.01
N SER A 194 -2.49 15.66 8.10
CA SER A 194 -2.01 16.08 9.42
C SER A 194 -0.92 15.15 9.97
N ILE A 195 -1.01 13.85 9.69
CA ILE A 195 0.03 12.88 10.06
C ILE A 195 1.27 13.08 9.20
N ALA A 196 1.13 13.16 7.88
CA ALA A 196 2.22 13.46 6.95
C ALA A 196 2.95 14.77 7.33
N LYS A 197 2.21 15.81 7.73
CA LYS A 197 2.77 17.08 8.23
C LYS A 197 3.61 16.87 9.49
N LYS A 198 3.17 16.03 10.43
CA LYS A 198 3.94 15.75 11.65
C LYS A 198 5.24 15.01 11.36
N ILE A 199 5.27 14.18 10.32
CA ILE A 199 6.45 13.39 9.93
C ILE A 199 7.50 14.29 9.25
N SER A 200 7.12 15.06 8.22
CA SER A 200 8.08 15.78 7.36
C SER A 200 8.06 17.31 7.52
N GLN A 201 7.15 17.87 8.31
CA GLN A 201 7.02 19.32 8.59
C GLN A 201 6.94 20.22 7.35
N ILE A 202 6.34 19.72 6.26
CA ILE A 202 6.21 20.46 4.99
C ILE A 202 5.09 21.50 5.09
N PRO A 203 5.36 22.81 4.92
CA PRO A 203 4.36 23.88 5.06
C PRO A 203 3.21 23.79 4.03
N GLN A 204 3.48 23.24 2.85
CA GLN A 204 2.49 23.03 1.79
C GLN A 204 1.29 22.18 2.27
N LEU A 205 1.49 21.28 3.23
CA LEU A 205 0.40 20.47 3.77
C LEU A 205 -0.60 21.29 4.58
N ASP A 206 -0.17 22.37 5.23
CA ASP A 206 -1.10 23.28 5.89
C ASP A 206 -2.01 23.99 4.88
N LEU A 207 -1.50 24.33 3.70
CA LEU A 207 -2.32 24.88 2.62
C LEU A 207 -3.39 23.87 2.15
N TYR A 208 -3.05 22.59 2.01
CA TYR A 208 -4.01 21.56 1.61
C TYR A 208 -5.08 21.31 2.68
N ILE A 209 -4.65 21.21 3.94
CA ILE A 209 -5.55 21.06 5.09
C ILE A 209 -6.50 22.27 5.18
N ALA A 210 -5.99 23.48 4.97
CA ALA A 210 -6.81 24.69 4.98
C ALA A 210 -7.87 24.70 3.88
N ALA A 211 -7.54 24.27 2.67
CA ALA A 211 -8.50 24.18 1.57
C ALA A 211 -9.67 23.24 1.93
N LEU A 212 -9.38 22.10 2.56
CA LEU A 212 -10.38 21.14 3.04
C LEU A 212 -11.26 21.73 4.16
N PHE A 213 -10.67 22.45 5.13
CA PHE A 213 -11.44 23.13 6.17
C PHE A 213 -12.34 24.23 5.61
N LYS A 214 -11.84 25.02 4.64
CA LYS A 214 -12.65 26.04 3.95
C LYS A 214 -13.85 25.42 3.24
N GLU A 215 -13.66 24.30 2.56
CA GLU A 215 -14.75 23.57 1.88
C GLU A 215 -15.82 23.09 2.88
N ASN A 216 -15.41 22.75 4.10
CA ASN A 216 -16.31 22.44 5.22
C ASN A 216 -16.89 23.68 5.93
N LYS A 217 -16.62 24.90 5.42
CA LYS A 217 -16.99 26.18 6.02
C LYS A 217 -16.41 26.42 7.43
N ASP A 218 -15.40 25.66 7.82
CA ASP A 218 -14.64 25.87 9.05
C ASP A 218 -13.52 26.88 8.79
N PHE A 219 -13.93 28.14 8.60
CA PHE A 219 -13.04 29.22 8.21
C PHE A 219 -11.97 29.52 9.27
N MET A 220 -12.30 29.34 10.56
CA MET A 220 -11.36 29.59 11.65
C MET A 220 -10.18 28.60 11.62
N ASN A 221 -10.46 27.30 11.45
CA ASN A 221 -9.38 26.33 11.30
C ASN A 221 -8.61 26.52 9.99
N ALA A 222 -9.30 26.85 8.89
CA ALA A 222 -8.64 27.15 7.62
C ALA A 222 -7.63 28.30 7.77
N ILE A 223 -8.03 29.44 8.34
CA ILE A 223 -7.16 30.61 8.58
C ILE A 223 -5.97 30.24 9.46
N ARG A 224 -6.18 29.44 10.52
CA ARG A 224 -5.09 28.99 11.41
C ARG A 224 -4.03 28.19 10.64
N HIS A 225 -4.46 27.27 9.77
CA HIS A 225 -3.54 26.51 8.92
C HIS A 225 -2.85 27.39 7.88
N LEU A 226 -3.57 28.31 7.23
CA LEU A 226 -2.98 29.24 6.26
C LEU A 226 -1.90 30.15 6.88
N LYS A 227 -2.14 30.66 8.10
CA LYS A 227 -1.14 31.43 8.85
C LYS A 227 0.11 30.62 9.18
N ASN A 228 -0.03 29.31 9.40
CA ASN A 228 1.13 28.43 9.59
C ASN A 228 1.86 28.17 8.27
N ALA A 229 1.11 27.94 7.18
CA ALA A 229 1.68 27.71 5.86
C ALA A 229 2.55 28.90 5.40
N THR A 230 2.04 30.13 5.54
CA THR A 230 2.73 31.35 5.09
C THR A 230 3.93 31.76 5.95
N ARG A 231 4.09 31.18 7.15
CA ARG A 231 5.31 31.31 7.96
C ARG A 231 6.44 30.40 7.50
N GLY A 232 6.10 29.31 6.79
CA GLY A 232 7.07 28.37 6.25
C GLY A 232 7.57 28.76 4.87
N THR A 233 8.43 27.92 4.31
CA THR A 233 8.91 28.06 2.93
C THR A 233 7.85 27.54 1.96
N LEU A 234 7.20 28.45 1.25
CA LEU A 234 6.25 28.18 0.17
C LEU A 234 6.79 28.74 -1.15
N THR A 235 6.41 28.11 -2.25
CA THR A 235 6.53 28.73 -3.58
C THR A 235 5.64 29.96 -3.68
N PHE A 236 5.95 30.85 -4.61
CA PHE A 236 5.11 32.01 -4.93
C PHE A 236 3.65 31.62 -5.22
N GLU A 237 3.42 30.55 -5.99
CA GLU A 237 2.07 30.06 -6.32
C GLU A 237 1.30 29.63 -5.06
N GLU A 238 1.94 28.86 -4.17
CA GLU A 238 1.33 28.39 -2.93
C GLU A 238 1.06 29.52 -1.94
N LYS A 239 1.98 30.49 -1.84
CA LYS A 239 1.83 31.65 -0.97
C LYS A 239 0.69 32.54 -1.46
N THR A 240 0.60 32.79 -2.77
CA THR A 240 -0.51 33.52 -3.40
C THR A 240 -1.85 32.83 -3.16
N LYS A 241 -1.94 31.51 -3.40
CA LYS A 241 -3.14 30.72 -3.08
C LYS A 241 -3.50 30.79 -1.61
N SER A 242 -2.52 30.78 -0.72
CA SER A 242 -2.75 30.88 0.72
C SER A 242 -3.44 32.19 1.09
N PHE A 243 -2.95 33.32 0.55
CA PHE A 243 -3.55 34.63 0.79
C PHE A 243 -4.94 34.78 0.16
N ILE A 244 -5.16 34.27 -1.05
CA ILE A 244 -6.50 34.23 -1.66
C ILE A 244 -7.48 33.45 -0.78
N LEU A 245 -7.09 32.25 -0.33
CA LEU A 245 -7.94 31.44 0.57
C LEU A 245 -8.18 32.14 1.92
N MET A 246 -7.20 32.87 2.46
CA MET A 246 -7.41 33.67 3.67
C MET A 246 -8.46 34.75 3.44
N GLY A 247 -8.38 35.49 2.32
CA GLY A 247 -9.36 36.48 1.94
C GLY A 247 -10.76 35.90 1.81
N GLU A 248 -10.89 34.71 1.22
CA GLU A 248 -12.16 33.99 1.10
C GLU A 248 -12.71 33.52 2.45
N CYS A 249 -11.85 33.05 3.36
CA CYS A 249 -12.25 32.64 4.69
C CYS A 249 -12.72 33.84 5.53
N TYR A 250 -11.98 34.95 5.48
CA TYR A 250 -12.38 36.19 6.16
C TYR A 250 -13.68 36.76 5.59
N LYS A 251 -13.85 36.73 4.26
CA LYS A 251 -15.14 37.03 3.60
C LYS A 251 -16.27 36.15 4.17
N GLY A 252 -16.04 34.85 4.28
CA GLY A 252 -17.00 33.89 4.84
C GLY A 252 -17.37 34.16 6.31
N LEU A 253 -16.47 34.77 7.07
CA LEU A 253 -16.70 35.21 8.46
C LEU A 253 -17.29 36.63 8.56
N GLY A 254 -17.41 37.36 7.44
CA GLY A 254 -17.83 38.76 7.44
C GLY A 254 -16.74 39.75 7.90
N LEU A 255 -15.49 39.31 8.04
CA LEU A 255 -14.34 40.13 8.42
C LEU A 255 -13.75 40.82 7.18
N ILE A 256 -14.39 41.90 6.73
CA ILE A 256 -14.11 42.50 5.43
C ILE A 256 -12.72 43.16 5.37
N GLU A 257 -12.32 43.88 6.41
CA GLU A 257 -10.99 44.53 6.49
C GLU A 257 -9.85 43.50 6.41
N ASP A 258 -9.99 42.36 7.10
CA ASP A 258 -9.03 41.26 7.04
C ASP A 258 -9.02 40.60 5.65
N ALA A 259 -10.18 40.51 4.99
CA ALA A 259 -10.29 39.99 3.63
C ALA A 259 -9.55 40.89 2.62
N VAL A 260 -9.73 42.21 2.73
CA VAL A 260 -8.98 43.21 1.94
C VAL A 260 -7.48 43.05 2.17
N THR A 261 -7.07 42.99 3.43
CA THR A 261 -5.64 42.83 3.80
C THR A 261 -5.03 41.58 3.19
N ALA A 262 -5.73 40.44 3.27
CA ALA A 262 -5.26 39.20 2.66
C ALA A 262 -5.17 39.28 1.13
N LEU A 263 -6.12 39.93 0.46
CA LEU A 263 -6.09 40.11 -1.00
C LEU A 263 -5.00 41.09 -1.46
N GLU A 264 -4.68 42.12 -0.67
CA GLU A 264 -3.52 42.99 -0.93
C GLU A 264 -2.19 42.23 -0.80
N LEU A 265 -2.06 41.37 0.21
CA LEU A 265 -0.89 40.49 0.30
C LEU A 265 -0.79 39.55 -0.91
N ALA A 266 -1.92 39.00 -1.37
CA ALA A 266 -1.93 38.20 -2.60
C ALA A 266 -1.48 39.02 -3.82
N ARG A 267 -1.98 40.27 -3.97
CA ARG A 267 -1.59 41.19 -5.04
C ARG A 267 -0.09 41.45 -5.03
N GLN A 268 0.46 41.77 -3.86
CA GLN A 268 1.87 42.06 -3.67
C GLN A 268 2.77 40.91 -4.14
N GLU A 269 2.42 39.67 -3.78
CA GLU A 269 3.15 38.51 -4.29
C GLU A 269 3.15 38.51 -5.82
N THR A 270 1.99 38.69 -6.46
CA THR A 270 1.87 38.61 -7.93
C THR A 270 2.59 39.74 -8.66
N ASP A 271 2.74 40.91 -8.05
CA ASP A 271 3.43 42.05 -8.64
C ASP A 271 4.95 41.88 -8.68
N THR A 272 5.50 40.95 -7.88
CA THR A 272 6.95 40.69 -7.81
C THR A 272 7.46 39.67 -8.82
N VAL A 273 6.55 39.00 -9.56
CA VAL A 273 6.89 37.84 -10.40
C VAL A 273 6.39 38.05 -11.83
N ASP A 274 7.30 37.98 -12.80
CA ASP A 274 6.97 37.96 -14.22
C ASP A 274 6.71 36.52 -14.70
N ASP A 275 5.56 35.96 -14.31
CA ASP A 275 5.12 34.61 -14.66
C ASP A 275 3.70 34.67 -15.30
N PRO A 276 3.46 34.02 -16.46
CA PRO A 276 2.14 33.94 -17.07
C PRO A 276 1.02 33.42 -16.13
N LYS A 277 1.33 32.53 -15.18
CA LYS A 277 0.37 32.09 -14.15
C LYS A 277 0.10 33.18 -13.12
N ALA A 278 1.10 33.98 -12.76
CA ALA A 278 0.91 35.13 -11.87
C ALA A 278 -0.10 36.10 -12.46
N MET A 279 -0.10 36.26 -13.79
CA MET A 279 -1.08 37.10 -14.51
C MET A 279 -2.52 36.61 -14.33
N GLU A 280 -2.77 35.30 -14.34
CA GLU A 280 -4.11 34.75 -14.12
C GLU A 280 -4.60 35.01 -12.70
N TYR A 281 -3.75 34.77 -11.69
CA TYR A 281 -4.07 35.10 -10.30
C TYR A 281 -4.31 36.60 -10.12
N LYS A 282 -3.46 37.44 -10.71
CA LYS A 282 -3.54 38.90 -10.61
C LYS A 282 -4.88 39.43 -11.09
N LYS A 283 -5.43 38.94 -12.21
CA LYS A 283 -6.78 39.33 -12.69
C LYS A 283 -7.86 39.03 -11.66
N ASN A 284 -7.87 37.81 -11.13
CA ASN A 284 -8.83 37.36 -10.13
C ASN A 284 -8.69 38.13 -8.81
N ILE A 285 -7.45 38.39 -8.37
CA ILE A 285 -7.15 39.15 -7.15
C ILE A 285 -7.64 40.59 -7.29
N LEU A 286 -7.25 41.32 -8.34
CA LEU A 286 -7.66 42.71 -8.52
C LEU A 286 -9.18 42.86 -8.59
N TYR A 287 -9.85 41.93 -9.27
CA TYR A 287 -11.31 41.93 -9.32
C TYR A 287 -11.93 41.77 -7.93
N ASN A 288 -11.51 40.73 -7.19
CA ASN A 288 -12.03 40.44 -5.86
C ASN A 288 -11.65 41.50 -4.82
N LEU A 289 -10.47 42.09 -4.94
CA LEU A 289 -9.99 43.18 -4.08
C LEU A 289 -10.82 44.45 -4.32
N GLY A 290 -11.16 44.77 -5.56
CA GLY A 290 -12.06 45.87 -5.87
C GLY A 290 -13.46 45.66 -5.24
N MET A 291 -14.00 44.43 -5.32
CA MET A 291 -15.28 44.08 -4.68
C MET A 291 -15.18 44.20 -3.15
N ALA A 292 -14.08 43.73 -2.57
CA ALA A 292 -13.82 43.81 -1.14
C ALA A 292 -13.74 45.26 -0.66
N TYR A 293 -13.09 46.15 -1.41
CA TYR A 293 -13.03 47.58 -1.10
C TYR A 293 -14.38 48.29 -1.15
N VAL A 294 -15.23 47.98 -2.14
CA VAL A 294 -16.60 48.52 -2.18
C VAL A 294 -17.38 48.06 -0.94
N LYS A 295 -17.25 46.78 -0.56
CA LYS A 295 -17.90 46.24 0.63
C LYS A 295 -17.38 46.84 1.93
N ASP A 296 -16.10 47.20 1.97
CA ASP A 296 -15.42 47.88 3.08
C ASP A 296 -15.79 49.38 3.20
N GLY A 297 -16.67 49.88 2.32
CA GLY A 297 -17.07 51.29 2.31
C GLY A 297 -16.02 52.23 1.69
N LYS A 298 -15.09 51.69 0.88
CA LYS A 298 -14.02 52.43 0.19
C LYS A 298 -14.16 52.30 -1.34
N PRO A 299 -15.29 52.74 -1.93
CA PRO A 299 -15.59 52.51 -3.34
C PRO A 299 -14.59 53.16 -4.30
N GLU A 300 -13.95 54.29 -3.93
CA GLU A 300 -12.94 54.91 -4.81
C GLU A 300 -11.72 54.00 -4.99
N LYS A 301 -11.28 53.33 -3.92
CA LYS A 301 -10.21 52.32 -4.00
C LYS A 301 -10.64 51.11 -4.82
N GLY A 302 -11.91 50.70 -4.68
CA GLY A 302 -12.48 49.62 -5.48
C GLY A 302 -12.41 49.90 -6.98
N VAL A 303 -12.92 51.07 -7.38
CA VAL A 303 -12.88 51.54 -8.78
C VAL A 303 -11.44 51.73 -9.27
N SER A 304 -10.54 52.26 -8.44
CA SER A 304 -9.11 52.36 -8.78
C SER A 304 -8.49 50.99 -9.07
N THR A 305 -8.78 49.99 -8.25
CA THR A 305 -8.28 48.61 -8.43
C THR A 305 -8.82 47.99 -9.72
N TRP A 306 -10.08 48.25 -10.05
CA TRP A 306 -10.67 47.82 -11.32
C TRP A 306 -10.13 48.59 -12.53
N ASN A 307 -9.71 49.86 -12.37
CA ASN A 307 -9.00 50.56 -13.43
C ASN A 307 -7.64 49.92 -13.72
N ASP A 308 -6.88 49.52 -12.69
CA ASP A 308 -5.64 48.75 -12.86
C ASP A 308 -5.91 47.45 -13.64
N LEU A 309 -6.97 46.73 -13.26
CA LEU A 309 -7.40 45.51 -13.94
C LEU A 309 -7.82 45.76 -15.39
N LYS A 310 -8.54 46.85 -15.67
CA LYS A 310 -8.99 47.20 -17.02
C LYS A 310 -7.84 47.58 -17.94
N GLN A 311 -6.82 48.24 -17.42
CA GLN A 311 -5.58 48.50 -18.18
C GLN A 311 -4.87 47.20 -18.53
N PHE A 312 -4.93 46.22 -17.63
CA PHE A 312 -4.32 44.90 -17.82
C PHE A 312 -5.13 43.99 -18.75
N ASP A 313 -6.44 43.94 -18.60
CA ASP A 313 -7.37 43.16 -19.41
C ASP A 313 -8.74 43.87 -19.49
N PHE A 314 -8.92 44.59 -20.59
CA PHE A 314 -10.11 45.41 -20.83
C PHE A 314 -11.42 44.60 -20.89
N PHE A 315 -11.35 43.31 -21.23
CA PHE A 315 -12.52 42.44 -21.40
C PHE A 315 -12.75 41.51 -20.21
N TYR A 316 -12.01 41.69 -19.12
CA TYR A 316 -12.16 40.84 -17.96
C TYR A 316 -13.48 41.13 -17.23
N LYS A 317 -14.42 40.17 -17.32
CA LYS A 317 -15.77 40.24 -16.72
C LYS A 317 -16.46 41.56 -17.09
N ASP A 318 -16.97 42.28 -16.09
CA ASP A 318 -17.73 43.52 -16.17
C ASP A 318 -16.90 44.75 -15.79
N VAL A 319 -15.56 44.65 -15.78
CA VAL A 319 -14.67 45.73 -15.33
C VAL A 319 -14.87 47.05 -16.09
N LYS A 320 -15.29 46.98 -17.36
CA LYS A 320 -15.60 48.17 -18.19
C LYS A 320 -16.78 48.96 -17.62
N GLU A 321 -17.83 48.27 -17.17
CA GLU A 321 -19.01 48.89 -16.58
C GLU A 321 -18.70 49.41 -15.18
N LEU A 322 -17.94 48.64 -14.39
CA LEU A 322 -17.53 49.02 -13.04
C LEU A 322 -16.61 50.26 -12.97
N THR A 323 -16.08 50.70 -14.12
CA THR A 323 -15.14 51.83 -14.23
C THR A 323 -15.68 52.98 -15.08
N SER A 324 -16.93 52.93 -15.55
CA SER A 324 -17.49 53.97 -16.44
C SER A 324 -18.00 55.24 -15.74
N GLY A 325 -17.88 55.35 -14.42
CA GLY A 325 -18.31 56.51 -13.63
C GLY A 325 -18.33 56.23 -12.14
N GLN A 326 -18.96 57.11 -11.35
CA GLN A 326 -19.23 56.84 -9.94
C GLN A 326 -20.26 55.70 -9.79
N LEU A 327 -20.02 54.81 -8.84
CA LEU A 327 -20.95 53.73 -8.51
C LEU A 327 -22.13 54.32 -7.72
N SER A 328 -23.36 54.02 -8.16
CA SER A 328 -24.56 54.36 -7.39
C SER A 328 -24.74 53.41 -6.20
N ASP A 329 -25.49 53.84 -5.18
CA ASP A 329 -25.77 53.05 -3.98
C ASP A 329 -26.41 51.69 -4.31
N ASP A 330 -27.34 51.67 -5.26
CA ASP A 330 -27.99 50.45 -5.74
C ASP A 330 -27.00 49.48 -6.40
N VAL A 331 -26.06 50.00 -7.21
CA VAL A 331 -25.00 49.18 -7.82
C VAL A 331 -24.08 48.62 -6.75
N MET A 332 -23.67 49.43 -5.77
CA MET A 332 -22.82 48.99 -4.66
C MET A 332 -23.48 47.90 -3.81
N ALA A 333 -24.78 48.03 -3.54
CA ALA A 333 -25.56 47.01 -2.82
C ALA A 333 -25.62 45.69 -3.60
N ARG A 334 -25.91 45.74 -4.91
CA ARG A 334 -25.93 44.55 -5.78
C ARG A 334 -24.57 43.88 -5.89
N LEU A 335 -23.49 44.65 -6.01
CA LEU A 335 -22.12 44.11 -6.06
C LEU A 335 -21.74 43.43 -4.75
N THR A 336 -22.10 44.03 -3.63
CA THR A 336 -21.90 43.48 -2.30
C THR A 336 -22.55 42.09 -2.16
N GLU A 337 -23.82 41.95 -2.53
CA GLU A 337 -24.52 40.66 -2.48
C GLU A 337 -23.87 39.64 -3.43
N ARG A 338 -23.55 40.07 -4.65
CA ARG A 338 -22.90 39.22 -5.66
C ARG A 338 -21.56 38.68 -5.18
N TRP A 339 -20.71 39.51 -4.55
CA TRP A 339 -19.39 39.10 -4.09
C TRP A 339 -19.44 38.02 -3.00
N MET A 340 -20.41 38.12 -2.09
CA MET A 340 -20.62 37.11 -1.05
C MET A 340 -20.95 35.74 -1.66
N LEU A 341 -21.64 35.73 -2.80
CA LEU A 341 -22.03 34.52 -3.51
C LEU A 341 -20.99 34.03 -4.53
N MET A 342 -19.98 34.84 -4.86
CA MET A 342 -18.96 34.46 -5.84
C MET A 342 -18.10 33.29 -5.33
N PRO A 343 -17.96 32.21 -6.13
CA PRO A 343 -17.08 31.12 -5.81
C PRO A 343 -15.61 31.56 -5.90
N GLY A 344 -14.81 31.05 -4.98
CA GLY A 344 -13.37 31.27 -4.93
C GLY A 344 -12.57 30.06 -5.41
N LEU A 345 -11.30 29.97 -5.02
CA LEU A 345 -10.44 28.82 -5.31
C LEU A 345 -11.06 27.53 -4.76
N THR A 346 -11.15 26.50 -5.58
CA THR A 346 -11.64 25.18 -5.15
C THR A 346 -10.52 24.33 -4.57
N THR A 347 -10.88 23.27 -3.84
CA THR A 347 -9.91 22.28 -3.34
C THR A 347 -9.05 21.70 -4.46
N ARG A 348 -9.60 21.57 -5.69
CA ARG A 348 -8.87 21.08 -6.88
C ARG A 348 -7.88 22.08 -7.47
N ASP A 349 -8.02 23.37 -7.16
CA ASP A 349 -7.06 24.39 -7.59
C ASP A 349 -5.83 24.43 -6.66
N VAL A 350 -5.99 23.88 -5.45
CA VAL A 350 -5.00 23.92 -4.37
C VAL A 350 -4.27 22.58 -4.21
N ILE A 351 -5.02 21.47 -4.22
CA ILE A 351 -4.49 20.13 -4.00
C ILE A 351 -4.26 19.44 -5.36
N PRO A 352 -3.05 18.90 -5.63
CA PRO A 352 -2.68 18.33 -6.94
C PRO A 352 -3.24 16.91 -7.13
N THR A 353 -4.56 16.76 -7.05
CA THR A 353 -5.21 15.45 -7.18
C THR A 353 -5.28 14.93 -8.62
N ARG A 354 -5.01 15.79 -9.62
CA ARG A 354 -5.05 15.38 -11.03
C ARG A 354 -3.97 14.37 -11.39
N ASP A 355 -2.86 14.37 -10.65
CA ASP A 355 -1.70 13.53 -10.94
C ASP A 355 -1.93 12.07 -10.54
N ILE A 356 -2.86 11.80 -9.63
CA ILE A 356 -3.17 10.44 -9.17
C ILE A 356 -4.17 9.72 -10.07
N VAL A 357 -4.84 10.40 -11.01
CA VAL A 357 -5.84 9.81 -11.91
C VAL A 357 -5.30 9.64 -13.32
N SER A 358 -5.37 8.42 -13.86
CA SER A 358 -4.97 8.13 -15.23
C SER A 358 -6.07 8.54 -16.23
N LYS A 359 -5.66 9.06 -17.39
CA LYS A 359 -6.56 9.23 -18.55
C LYS A 359 -6.87 7.90 -19.26
N LYS A 360 -6.01 6.91 -19.09
CA LYS A 360 -6.16 5.56 -19.67
C LYS A 360 -6.83 4.64 -18.64
N PHE A 361 -8.00 4.15 -18.99
CA PHE A 361 -8.78 3.22 -18.18
C PHE A 361 -8.59 1.78 -18.66
N PHE A 362 -8.64 0.83 -17.72
CA PHE A 362 -8.62 -0.61 -17.99
C PHE A 362 -9.50 -1.36 -16.99
N ASP A 363 -9.92 -2.56 -17.35
CA ASP A 363 -10.78 -3.39 -16.51
C ASP A 363 -9.98 -4.08 -15.40
N ILE A 364 -9.69 -3.31 -14.34
CA ILE A 364 -8.97 -3.76 -13.16
C ILE A 364 -9.71 -4.87 -12.40
N ASP A 365 -11.05 -4.87 -12.42
CA ASP A 365 -11.85 -5.89 -11.72
C ASP A 365 -11.71 -7.26 -12.42
N THR A 366 -11.60 -7.29 -13.75
CA THR A 366 -11.29 -8.52 -14.50
C THR A 366 -9.86 -9.00 -14.24
N LEU A 367 -8.87 -8.11 -14.15
CA LEU A 367 -7.49 -8.48 -13.79
C LEU A 367 -7.42 -9.07 -12.36
N GLU A 368 -8.11 -8.46 -11.41
CA GLU A 368 -8.21 -8.95 -10.02
C GLU A 368 -8.84 -10.35 -9.98
N LYS A 369 -9.93 -10.55 -10.73
CA LYS A 369 -10.58 -11.87 -10.90
C LYS A 369 -9.64 -12.89 -11.53
N THR A 370 -8.81 -12.47 -12.48
CA THR A 370 -7.85 -13.36 -13.17
C THR A 370 -6.81 -13.87 -12.18
N VAL A 371 -6.21 -12.99 -11.39
CA VAL A 371 -5.23 -13.41 -10.38
C VAL A 371 -5.88 -14.25 -9.28
N THR A 372 -7.04 -13.84 -8.77
CA THR A 372 -7.75 -14.61 -7.73
C THR A 372 -8.23 -15.97 -8.23
N ARG A 373 -8.66 -16.08 -9.50
CA ARG A 373 -8.99 -17.35 -10.16
C ARG A 373 -7.74 -18.19 -10.40
N ASN A 374 -6.65 -17.63 -10.90
CA ASN A 374 -5.39 -18.35 -11.10
C ASN A 374 -4.83 -18.85 -9.78
N VAL A 375 -4.94 -18.08 -8.69
CA VAL A 375 -4.62 -18.56 -7.35
C VAL A 375 -5.64 -19.62 -6.89
N GLY A 376 -6.91 -19.51 -7.28
CA GLY A 376 -7.93 -20.53 -7.06
C GLY A 376 -7.69 -21.83 -7.84
N GLU A 377 -7.13 -21.75 -9.05
CA GLU A 377 -6.80 -22.85 -9.95
C GLU A 377 -5.42 -23.46 -9.64
N MET A 378 -4.42 -22.66 -9.26
CA MET A 378 -3.15 -23.11 -8.67
C MET A 378 -3.37 -23.71 -7.27
N LYS A 379 -4.40 -23.27 -6.54
CA LYS A 379 -4.92 -23.94 -5.32
C LYS A 379 -5.89 -25.07 -5.63
N ALA A 380 -6.26 -25.27 -6.90
CA ALA A 380 -7.06 -26.39 -7.39
C ALA A 380 -6.24 -27.28 -8.31
N ASP A 381 -4.97 -27.52 -7.98
CA ASP A 381 -4.39 -28.83 -8.26
C ASP A 381 -4.99 -29.82 -7.24
N PRO A 382 -5.93 -30.69 -7.65
CA PRO A 382 -6.56 -31.66 -6.76
C PRO A 382 -5.55 -32.70 -6.26
N ASN A 383 -4.42 -32.87 -6.94
CA ASN A 383 -3.36 -33.81 -6.59
C ASN A 383 -2.38 -33.23 -5.55
N ALA A 384 -1.93 -31.98 -5.70
CA ALA A 384 -1.04 -31.37 -4.69
C ALA A 384 -1.77 -30.98 -3.37
N THR A 385 -3.01 -30.52 -3.46
CA THR A 385 -3.80 -30.07 -2.29
C THR A 385 -4.30 -31.23 -1.44
N SER A 386 -4.61 -32.37 -2.07
CA SER A 386 -4.92 -33.62 -1.37
C SER A 386 -3.64 -34.26 -0.81
N SER A 387 -2.53 -34.20 -1.55
CA SER A 387 -1.24 -34.75 -1.11
C SER A 387 -0.73 -34.15 0.20
N ARG A 388 -0.83 -32.83 0.45
CA ARG A 388 -0.28 -32.23 1.68
C ARG A 388 -1.06 -32.53 2.96
N ILE A 389 -2.39 -32.58 2.90
CA ILE A 389 -3.18 -33.02 4.07
C ILE A 389 -2.96 -34.51 4.31
N GLU A 390 -2.85 -35.32 3.27
CA GLU A 390 -2.56 -36.75 3.42
C GLU A 390 -1.13 -36.98 3.97
N GLN A 391 -0.14 -36.21 3.51
CA GLN A 391 1.22 -36.20 4.10
C GLN A 391 1.20 -35.77 5.56
N PHE A 392 0.45 -34.71 5.90
CA PHE A 392 0.32 -34.22 7.27
C PHE A 392 -0.35 -35.24 8.19
N LYS A 393 -1.37 -35.95 7.69
CA LYS A 393 -2.02 -37.08 8.39
C LYS A 393 -1.01 -38.21 8.63
N GLN A 394 -0.16 -38.52 7.66
CA GLN A 394 0.83 -39.61 7.71
C GLN A 394 2.10 -39.28 8.51
N LEU A 395 2.29 -38.05 8.99
CA LEU A 395 3.48 -37.69 9.77
C LEU A 395 3.62 -38.54 11.04
N ASN A 396 4.85 -38.95 11.35
CA ASN A 396 5.13 -39.50 12.67
C ASN A 396 4.89 -38.44 13.76
N ILE A 397 4.71 -38.88 15.00
CA ILE A 397 4.28 -38.02 16.12
C ILE A 397 5.27 -36.89 16.40
N LYS A 398 6.58 -37.18 16.28
CA LYS A 398 7.62 -36.18 16.50
C LYS A 398 7.52 -35.07 15.45
N ARG A 399 7.44 -35.46 14.17
CA ARG A 399 7.34 -34.52 13.05
C ARG A 399 6.02 -33.77 13.05
N PHE A 400 4.92 -34.43 13.37
CA PHE A 400 3.61 -33.80 13.53
C PHE A 400 3.64 -32.67 14.57
N ARG A 401 4.30 -32.89 15.72
CA ARG A 401 4.47 -31.86 16.75
C ARG A 401 5.34 -30.71 16.27
N GLU A 402 6.48 -30.98 15.62
CA GLU A 402 7.35 -29.95 15.06
C GLU A 402 6.58 -29.03 14.11
N VAL A 403 5.87 -29.61 13.14
CA VAL A 403 5.07 -28.87 12.16
C VAL A 403 3.94 -28.10 12.83
N SER A 404 3.28 -28.70 13.82
CA SER A 404 2.23 -28.03 14.61
C SER A 404 2.76 -26.78 15.32
N ARG A 405 4.01 -26.79 15.81
CA ARG A 405 4.61 -25.61 16.45
C ARG A 405 4.90 -24.49 15.45
N GLU A 406 5.38 -24.84 14.25
CA GLU A 406 5.61 -23.85 13.20
C GLU A 406 4.31 -23.22 12.71
N ILE A 407 3.23 -23.99 12.61
CA ILE A 407 1.88 -23.46 12.33
C ILE A 407 1.48 -22.41 13.37
N LEU A 408 1.67 -22.70 14.65
CA LEU A 408 1.29 -21.77 15.72
C LEU A 408 2.13 -20.49 15.69
N LYS A 409 3.45 -20.60 15.50
CA LYS A 409 4.33 -19.45 15.36
C LYS A 409 3.91 -18.57 14.19
N PHE A 410 3.67 -19.17 13.02
CA PHE A 410 3.19 -18.46 11.83
C PHE A 410 1.86 -17.73 12.10
N MET A 411 0.95 -18.36 12.83
CA MET A 411 -0.31 -17.76 13.22
C MET A 411 -0.19 -16.69 14.32
N GLY A 412 1.03 -16.32 14.71
CA GLY A 412 1.33 -15.28 15.69
C GLY A 412 1.11 -15.73 17.13
N PHE A 413 1.17 -17.03 17.41
CA PHE A 413 1.09 -17.57 18.76
C PHE A 413 2.48 -17.84 19.33
N THR A 414 2.68 -17.45 20.59
CA THR A 414 3.85 -17.86 21.39
C THR A 414 3.45 -19.04 22.28
N ILE A 415 4.07 -20.20 22.06
CA ILE A 415 3.74 -21.43 22.80
C ILE A 415 4.31 -21.33 24.22
N GLN A 416 3.43 -21.43 25.22
CA GLN A 416 3.83 -21.43 26.64
C GLN A 416 4.05 -22.85 27.15
N LYS A 417 3.14 -23.77 26.81
CA LYS A 417 3.17 -25.15 27.31
C LYS A 417 2.43 -26.11 26.38
N GLU A 418 3.00 -27.27 26.12
CA GLU A 418 2.30 -28.39 25.48
C GLU A 418 1.57 -29.22 26.54
N ILE A 419 0.34 -29.66 26.24
CA ILE A 419 -0.49 -30.41 27.16
C ILE A 419 -1.02 -31.70 26.53
N THR A 420 -1.22 -32.71 27.37
CA THR A 420 -1.88 -33.95 27.01
C THR A 420 -3.36 -33.85 27.35
N LEU A 421 -4.24 -34.17 26.39
CA LEU A 421 -5.68 -34.11 26.58
C LEU A 421 -6.17 -35.38 27.30
N LYS A 422 -6.99 -35.21 28.35
CA LYS A 422 -7.44 -36.29 29.26
C LYS A 422 -8.28 -37.39 28.61
N TYR A 423 -8.91 -37.13 27.47
CA TYR A 423 -9.89 -38.03 26.83
C TYR A 423 -9.52 -38.44 25.39
N ASP A 424 -8.29 -38.20 24.95
CA ASP A 424 -7.78 -38.82 23.71
C ASP A 424 -7.30 -40.24 24.00
N SER A 425 -8.23 -41.14 24.31
CA SER A 425 -7.94 -42.58 24.42
C SER A 425 -7.93 -43.22 23.03
N ASP A 426 -6.73 -43.41 22.49
CA ASP A 426 -6.22 -44.46 21.58
C ASP A 426 -7.17 -45.27 20.66
N PHE A 427 -8.24 -44.68 20.13
CA PHE A 427 -9.01 -45.30 19.05
C PHE A 427 -9.32 -44.28 17.96
N THR A 428 -8.29 -44.04 17.12
CA THR A 428 -8.29 -43.68 15.69
C THR A 428 -7.03 -42.84 15.40
N ASP A 429 -5.96 -43.52 14.97
CA ASP A 429 -4.81 -43.03 14.19
C ASP A 429 -4.52 -41.50 14.10
N GLY A 430 -4.42 -40.79 15.23
CA GLY A 430 -4.22 -39.34 15.17
C GLY A 430 -3.94 -38.70 16.52
N LYS A 431 -2.71 -38.81 17.03
CA LYS A 431 -2.29 -38.08 18.25
C LYS A 431 -2.57 -36.58 18.08
N ALA A 432 -3.54 -36.05 18.81
CA ALA A 432 -3.78 -34.62 18.93
C ALA A 432 -2.61 -33.94 19.64
N SER A 433 -2.33 -32.68 19.30
CA SER A 433 -1.43 -31.82 20.06
C SER A 433 -2.21 -30.67 20.68
N GLY A 434 -2.15 -30.55 22.01
CA GLY A 434 -2.72 -29.42 22.75
C GLY A 434 -1.62 -28.45 23.15
N PHE A 435 -1.85 -27.16 22.93
CA PHE A 435 -0.92 -26.09 23.27
C PHE A 435 -1.64 -25.00 24.05
N VAL A 436 -1.08 -24.62 25.20
CA VAL A 436 -1.37 -23.32 25.79
C VAL A 436 -0.45 -22.31 25.12
N ALA A 437 -1.02 -21.31 24.48
CA ALA A 437 -0.29 -20.32 23.71
C ALA A 437 -0.84 -18.92 23.92
N ARG A 438 0.03 -17.91 23.79
CA ARG A 438 -0.34 -16.51 23.95
C ARG A 438 -0.37 -15.79 22.62
N LYS A 439 -1.39 -14.96 22.41
CA LYS A 439 -1.49 -14.04 21.27
C LYS A 439 -2.13 -12.73 21.74
N ASN A 440 -1.49 -11.60 21.44
CA ASN A 440 -1.94 -10.26 21.85
C ASN A 440 -2.31 -10.17 23.34
N SER A 441 -1.45 -10.70 24.21
CA SER A 441 -1.64 -10.72 25.68
C SER A 441 -2.80 -11.59 26.20
N LEU A 442 -3.46 -12.37 25.34
CA LEU A 442 -4.50 -13.33 25.73
C LEU A 442 -3.96 -14.76 25.65
N ASP A 443 -4.31 -15.59 26.63
CA ASP A 443 -4.00 -17.02 26.62
C ASP A 443 -5.08 -17.81 25.85
N TYR A 444 -4.63 -18.76 25.05
CA TYR A 444 -5.42 -19.62 24.18
C TYR A 444 -5.10 -21.08 24.44
N LEU A 445 -6.13 -21.92 24.43
CA LEU A 445 -5.98 -23.35 24.27
C LEU A 445 -6.10 -23.67 22.78
N VAL A 446 -5.00 -24.05 22.14
CA VAL A 446 -4.98 -24.43 20.73
C VAL A 446 -4.82 -25.93 20.61
N ILE A 447 -5.77 -26.57 19.92
CA ILE A 447 -5.79 -28.02 19.70
C ILE A 447 -5.67 -28.28 18.21
N ILE A 448 -4.65 -29.05 17.80
CA ILE A 448 -4.46 -29.47 16.42
C ILE A 448 -4.63 -30.99 16.36
N LYS A 449 -5.60 -31.45 15.55
CA LYS A 449 -5.93 -32.88 15.42
C LYS A 449 -5.82 -33.39 13.98
N ARG A 450 -5.38 -34.64 13.85
CA ARG A 450 -5.50 -35.43 12.62
C ARG A 450 -6.74 -36.30 12.73
N HIS A 451 -7.72 -36.05 11.88
CA HIS A 451 -8.94 -36.83 11.75
C HIS A 451 -9.13 -37.26 10.29
N ASN A 452 -9.61 -38.50 10.12
CA ASN A 452 -9.97 -39.05 8.83
C ASN A 452 -11.46 -38.80 8.50
N ASP A 453 -12.32 -38.85 9.51
CA ASP A 453 -13.76 -38.64 9.38
C ASP A 453 -14.21 -37.24 9.80
N ASP A 454 -15.45 -36.91 9.43
CA ASP A 454 -16.10 -35.66 9.81
C ASP A 454 -16.31 -35.55 11.33
N VAL A 455 -16.06 -34.35 11.84
CA VAL A 455 -15.88 -34.08 13.28
C VAL A 455 -17.21 -33.67 13.90
N SER A 456 -17.66 -34.43 14.90
CA SER A 456 -18.89 -34.12 15.65
C SER A 456 -18.71 -33.04 16.69
N GLY A 457 -19.82 -32.49 17.17
CA GLY A 457 -19.86 -31.47 18.20
C GLY A 457 -19.23 -31.91 19.53
N PHE A 458 -19.19 -33.21 19.80
CA PHE A 458 -18.55 -33.78 21.00
C PHE A 458 -17.07 -33.38 21.12
N VAL A 459 -16.34 -33.33 20.00
CA VAL A 459 -14.92 -32.95 20.00
C VAL A 459 -14.72 -31.51 20.46
N LEU A 460 -15.63 -30.60 20.05
CA LEU A 460 -15.58 -29.19 20.44
C LEU A 460 -15.98 -29.00 21.91
N LEU A 461 -16.98 -29.75 22.40
CA LEU A 461 -17.38 -29.70 23.81
C LEU A 461 -16.25 -30.17 24.73
N ASN A 462 -15.51 -31.20 24.33
CA ASN A 462 -14.34 -31.66 25.09
C ASN A 462 -13.21 -30.62 25.11
N ALA A 463 -12.95 -29.96 23.97
CA ALA A 463 -11.99 -28.87 23.89
C ALA A 463 -12.36 -27.72 24.85
N LEU A 464 -13.63 -27.30 24.83
CA LEU A 464 -14.16 -26.26 25.72
C LEU A 464 -14.11 -26.68 27.20
N GLY A 465 -14.44 -27.93 27.51
CA GLY A 465 -14.34 -28.47 28.86
C GLY A 465 -12.91 -28.47 29.39
N THR A 466 -11.94 -28.82 28.52
CA THR A 466 -10.51 -28.75 28.84
C THR A 466 -10.08 -27.31 29.10
N ALA A 467 -10.42 -26.37 28.20
CA ALA A 467 -10.10 -24.95 28.36
C ALA A 467 -10.65 -24.39 29.67
N LYS A 468 -11.91 -24.71 29.98
CA LYS A 468 -12.58 -24.33 31.23
C LYS A 468 -11.87 -24.88 32.47
N SER A 469 -11.43 -26.14 32.45
CA SER A 469 -10.69 -26.74 33.58
C SER A 469 -9.32 -26.08 33.83
N MET A 470 -8.78 -25.37 32.83
CA MET A 470 -7.51 -24.67 32.89
C MET A 470 -7.67 -23.15 33.08
N ASN A 471 -8.89 -22.65 33.29
CA ASN A 471 -9.21 -21.22 33.32
C ASN A 471 -8.80 -20.46 32.05
N ILE A 472 -8.81 -21.11 30.89
CA ILE A 472 -8.53 -20.50 29.59
C ILE A 472 -9.86 -20.20 28.88
N VAL A 473 -10.05 -18.94 28.50
CA VAL A 473 -11.32 -18.47 27.89
C VAL A 473 -11.35 -18.67 26.38
N ASN A 474 -10.21 -18.49 25.70
CA ASN A 474 -10.13 -18.58 24.24
C ASN A 474 -9.66 -19.95 23.79
N THR A 475 -10.38 -20.59 22.88
CA THR A 475 -10.07 -21.93 22.37
C THR A 475 -9.99 -21.91 20.85
N VAL A 476 -8.96 -22.54 20.28
CA VAL A 476 -8.83 -22.73 18.83
C VAL A 476 -8.73 -24.22 18.55
N VAL A 477 -9.57 -24.74 17.66
CA VAL A 477 -9.53 -26.15 17.25
C VAL A 477 -9.25 -26.23 15.75
N MET A 478 -8.11 -26.81 15.39
CA MET A 478 -7.68 -27.02 14.01
C MET A 478 -7.72 -28.51 13.67
N ILE A 479 -8.27 -28.86 12.52
CA ILE A 479 -8.48 -30.27 12.17
C ILE A 479 -8.30 -30.55 10.68
N THR A 480 -7.86 -31.76 10.33
CA THR A 480 -7.59 -32.17 8.94
C THR A 480 -8.82 -32.58 8.15
N SER A 481 -9.99 -32.75 8.78
CA SER A 481 -11.27 -33.10 8.17
C SER A 481 -12.29 -31.95 8.27
N ARG A 482 -13.55 -32.19 7.88
CA ARG A 482 -14.62 -31.19 7.98
C ARG A 482 -15.35 -31.32 9.32
N PHE A 483 -15.99 -30.24 9.75
CA PHE A 483 -16.89 -30.25 10.90
C PHE A 483 -18.32 -30.57 10.46
N LYS A 484 -19.02 -31.40 11.24
CA LYS A 484 -20.46 -31.67 11.08
C LYS A 484 -21.29 -30.47 11.54
N GLU A 485 -22.56 -30.43 11.14
CA GLU A 485 -23.47 -29.31 11.45
C GLU A 485 -23.66 -29.05 12.95
N ASP A 486 -23.66 -30.11 13.76
CA ASP A 486 -23.72 -30.01 15.22
C ASP A 486 -22.49 -29.28 15.79
N ALA A 487 -21.29 -29.58 15.27
CA ALA A 487 -20.06 -28.90 15.63
C ALA A 487 -20.06 -27.42 15.19
N LEU A 488 -20.54 -27.13 13.98
CA LEU A 488 -20.68 -25.75 13.50
C LEU A 488 -21.63 -24.93 14.39
N THR A 489 -22.73 -25.54 14.81
CA THR A 489 -23.71 -24.91 15.72
C THR A 489 -23.08 -24.58 17.09
N ILE A 490 -22.24 -25.48 17.61
CA ILE A 490 -21.52 -25.25 18.88
C ILE A 490 -20.47 -24.15 18.73
N ALA A 491 -19.74 -24.11 17.62
CA ALA A 491 -18.79 -23.04 17.33
C ALA A 491 -19.50 -21.67 17.25
N GLN A 492 -20.63 -21.59 16.56
CA GLN A 492 -21.42 -20.36 16.45
C GLN A 492 -21.95 -19.86 17.80
N LYS A 493 -22.35 -20.76 18.71
CA LYS A 493 -22.85 -20.41 20.05
C LYS A 493 -21.74 -19.96 21.02
N ASN A 494 -20.47 -20.23 20.72
CA ASN A 494 -19.34 -19.93 21.59
C ASN A 494 -18.39 -18.92 20.93
N LYS A 495 -18.57 -17.63 21.20
CA LYS A 495 -17.79 -16.53 20.58
C LYS A 495 -16.27 -16.62 20.79
N ASN A 496 -15.83 -17.32 21.83
CA ASN A 496 -14.41 -17.50 22.15
C ASN A 496 -13.83 -18.82 21.60
N LEU A 497 -14.62 -19.57 20.80
CA LEU A 497 -14.20 -20.77 20.12
C LEU A 497 -13.98 -20.47 18.63
N THR A 498 -12.75 -20.61 18.17
CA THR A 498 -12.41 -20.54 16.74
C THR A 498 -12.17 -21.93 16.21
N ILE A 499 -12.82 -22.28 15.10
CA ILE A 499 -12.56 -23.54 14.38
C ILE A 499 -11.80 -23.27 13.09
N ILE A 500 -10.84 -24.12 12.79
CA ILE A 500 -10.07 -24.11 11.54
C ILE A 500 -10.24 -25.48 10.91
N ASP A 501 -11.04 -25.53 9.85
CA ASP A 501 -11.31 -26.75 9.11
C ASP A 501 -10.14 -27.16 8.22
N ARG A 502 -10.29 -28.28 7.50
CA ARG A 502 -9.32 -28.77 6.52
C ARG A 502 -8.79 -27.66 5.59
N ARG A 503 -9.64 -26.75 5.11
CA ARG A 503 -9.23 -25.69 4.17
C ARG A 503 -8.37 -24.63 4.87
N GLY A 504 -8.76 -24.21 6.06
CA GLY A 504 -7.96 -23.29 6.86
C GLY A 504 -6.62 -23.89 7.29
N LEU A 505 -6.61 -25.18 7.66
CA LEU A 505 -5.39 -25.88 8.06
C LEU A 505 -4.43 -26.09 6.88
N ILE A 506 -4.93 -26.37 5.67
CA ILE A 506 -4.10 -26.40 4.44
C ILE A 506 -3.39 -25.06 4.25
N LYS A 507 -4.10 -23.94 4.41
CA LYS A 507 -3.50 -22.60 4.27
C LYS A 507 -2.39 -22.40 5.30
N ALA A 508 -2.62 -22.79 6.55
CA ALA A 508 -1.62 -22.68 7.60
C ALA A 508 -0.40 -23.59 7.34
N LEU A 509 -0.62 -24.84 6.91
CA LEU A 509 0.42 -25.80 6.56
C LEU A 509 1.26 -25.34 5.38
N ASN A 510 0.63 -24.77 4.35
CA ASN A 510 1.32 -24.31 3.16
C ASN A 510 2.31 -23.19 3.43
N VAL A 511 2.10 -22.42 4.49
CA VAL A 511 3.00 -21.32 4.88
C VAL A 511 3.96 -21.76 5.97
N ALA A 512 3.56 -22.64 6.88
CA ALA A 512 4.41 -23.11 7.99
C ALA A 512 5.46 -24.17 7.60
N LEU A 513 5.30 -24.83 6.44
CA LEU A 513 6.21 -25.88 5.93
C LEU A 513 7.14 -25.39 4.81
N GLN A 514 7.10 -24.10 4.48
CA GLN A 514 8.12 -23.40 3.70
C GLN A 514 9.20 -22.91 4.65
#